data_AF-T1CSK9-F1
#
_entry.id   AF-T1CSK9-F1
#
_cell.length_a   1.000
_cell.length_b   1.000
_cell.length_c   1.000
_cell.angle_alpha   90.00
_cell.angle_beta   90.00
_cell.angle_gamma   90.00
#
_symmetry.space_group_name_H-M   'P 1'
#
loop_
_entity.id
_entity.type
_entity.pdbx_description
1 polymer ?
#
loop_
_entity_poly.entity_id
_entity_poly.type
_entity_poly.pdbx_seq_one_letter_code
_entity_poly.pdbx_strand_id
1 'polypeptide(L)'
;MSRLIVLPSLCLLLVSSAALAAAPKPAAATTHAPVPKERAVRTQHSVTIDGHTIRYTATAGTILLRNKDNQPIASMFYVAYTEDGVHNLAHRPVTFLYNGGPGAASNWIQMGGLGPYRVNMTNGGPTPPAPYSITPSHNSLLNDSDLVFIDAVGTGYSRSSARAPARCSGASIRM
;
A
#
# COMPACT_ATOMS: atom_id res chain seq x y z
N MET A 1 -67.32 -50.76 -6.97
CA MET A 1 -67.93 -49.59 -6.30
C MET A 1 -66.89 -48.99 -5.37
N SER A 2 -66.90 -47.66 -5.23
CA SER A 2 -65.99 -46.78 -4.48
C SER A 2 -64.77 -46.22 -5.24
N ARG A 3 -64.84 -44.89 -5.30
CA ARG A 3 -63.95 -43.87 -5.88
C ARG A 3 -62.60 -43.82 -5.17
N LEU A 4 -61.55 -43.36 -5.85
CA LEU A 4 -60.61 -42.42 -5.25
C LEU A 4 -59.96 -41.55 -6.34
N ILE A 5 -59.98 -40.24 -6.08
CA ILE A 5 -59.52 -39.14 -6.92
C ILE A 5 -58.08 -38.83 -6.52
N VAL A 6 -57.16 -38.66 -7.48
CA VAL A 6 -55.94 -37.85 -7.30
C VAL A 6 -55.62 -37.15 -8.63
N LEU A 7 -55.72 -35.82 -8.62
CA LEU A 7 -55.25 -34.92 -9.68
C LEU A 7 -53.72 -34.75 -9.57
N PRO A 8 -52.94 -34.75 -10.67
CA PRO A 8 -51.58 -34.26 -10.62
C PRO A 8 -51.57 -32.74 -10.83
N SER A 9 -51.22 -31.97 -9.79
CA SER A 9 -50.88 -30.55 -9.92
C SER A 9 -49.55 -30.41 -10.64
N LEU A 10 -49.61 -29.97 -11.89
CA LEU A 10 -48.48 -29.54 -12.70
C LEU A 10 -48.05 -28.12 -12.26
N CYS A 11 -47.04 -28.03 -11.40
CA CYS A 11 -46.47 -26.75 -10.97
C CYS A 11 -45.30 -26.39 -11.91
N LEU A 12 -45.55 -25.48 -12.85
CA LEU A 12 -44.56 -24.97 -13.80
C LEU A 12 -43.61 -23.99 -13.06
N LEU A 13 -42.36 -24.42 -12.81
CA LEU A 13 -41.31 -23.58 -12.22
C LEU A 13 -40.73 -22.64 -13.30
N LEU A 14 -41.17 -21.38 -13.29
CA LEU A 14 -40.49 -20.28 -13.99
C LEU A 14 -39.28 -19.84 -13.14
N VAL A 15 -38.08 -20.20 -13.60
CA VAL A 15 -36.82 -19.67 -13.05
C VAL A 15 -36.58 -18.29 -13.67
N SER A 16 -36.92 -17.22 -12.93
CA SER A 16 -36.50 -15.87 -13.29
C SER A 16 -35.05 -15.64 -12.89
N SER A 17 -34.15 -15.54 -13.87
CA SER A 17 -32.82 -14.94 -13.68
C SER A 17 -32.96 -13.45 -13.40
N ALA A 18 -32.96 -13.07 -12.12
CA ALA A 18 -32.71 -11.69 -11.73
C ALA A 18 -31.20 -11.42 -11.88
N ALA A 19 -30.83 -10.72 -12.95
CA ALA A 19 -29.50 -10.13 -13.09
C ALA A 19 -29.30 -9.12 -11.94
N LEU A 20 -28.39 -9.43 -11.02
CA LEU A 20 -27.99 -8.52 -9.95
C LEU A 20 -27.19 -7.38 -10.57
N ALA A 21 -27.87 -6.32 -10.98
CA ALA A 21 -27.22 -5.08 -11.37
C ALA A 21 -26.44 -4.54 -10.16
N ALA A 22 -25.11 -4.50 -10.27
CA ALA A 22 -24.26 -3.91 -9.26
C ALA A 22 -24.62 -2.42 -9.11
N ALA A 23 -25.15 -2.06 -7.95
CA ALA A 23 -25.42 -0.67 -7.60
C ALA A 23 -24.10 0.15 -7.63
N PRO A 24 -24.13 1.39 -8.14
CA PRO A 24 -22.94 2.24 -8.12
C PRO A 24 -22.53 2.48 -6.67
N LYS A 25 -21.30 2.08 -6.32
CA LYS A 25 -20.69 2.33 -5.01
C LYS A 25 -20.70 3.85 -4.76
N PRO A 26 -21.29 4.34 -3.65
CA PRO A 26 -21.25 5.76 -3.34
C PRO A 26 -19.80 6.22 -3.28
N ALA A 27 -19.44 7.21 -4.09
CA ALA A 27 -18.14 7.86 -3.98
C ALA A 27 -18.04 8.44 -2.57
N ALA A 28 -17.14 7.88 -1.76
CA ALA A 28 -16.85 8.42 -0.44
C ALA A 28 -16.41 9.88 -0.63
N ALA A 29 -17.19 10.81 -0.08
CA ALA A 29 -16.82 12.21 -0.03
C ALA A 29 -15.54 12.31 0.82
N THR A 30 -14.40 12.53 0.17
CA THR A 30 -13.14 12.78 0.86
C THR A 30 -13.21 14.18 1.47
N THR A 31 -13.49 14.25 2.76
CA THR A 31 -13.32 15.47 3.56
C THR A 31 -11.85 15.84 3.51
N HIS A 32 -11.52 16.91 2.79
CA HIS A 32 -10.13 17.28 2.56
C HIS A 32 -9.56 18.08 3.73
N ALA A 33 -8.67 17.46 4.50
CA ALA A 33 -7.89 18.13 5.53
C ALA A 33 -6.82 19.06 4.90
N PRO A 34 -6.37 20.12 5.62
CA PRO A 34 -5.21 20.89 5.21
C PRO A 34 -3.98 19.98 5.07
N VAL A 35 -3.13 20.27 4.06
CA VAL A 35 -1.94 19.46 3.78
C VAL A 35 -0.95 19.57 4.95
N PRO A 36 -0.51 18.45 5.55
CA PRO A 36 0.52 18.47 6.58
C PRO A 36 1.81 19.12 6.07
N LYS A 37 2.52 19.85 6.95
CA LYS A 37 3.86 20.38 6.64
C LYS A 37 4.85 19.25 6.38
N GLU A 38 5.86 19.51 5.55
CA GLU A 38 6.99 18.58 5.39
C GLU A 38 7.70 18.37 6.72
N ARG A 39 7.96 17.11 7.04
CA ARG A 39 8.77 16.71 8.18
C ARG A 39 9.44 15.39 7.87
N ALA A 40 10.67 15.23 8.32
CA ALA A 40 11.38 13.96 8.27
C ALA A 40 11.99 13.63 9.64
N VAL A 41 12.03 12.35 9.97
CA VAL A 41 12.73 11.79 11.13
C VAL A 41 13.75 10.79 10.62
N ARG A 42 14.97 10.87 11.15
CA ARG A 42 16.08 9.98 10.80
C ARG A 42 16.50 9.16 12.00
N THR A 43 16.81 7.90 11.76
CA THR A 43 17.33 6.96 12.76
C THR A 43 18.37 6.06 12.10
N GLN A 44 19.37 5.63 12.86
CA GLN A 44 20.46 4.78 12.36
C GLN A 44 20.28 3.36 12.89
N HIS A 45 20.51 2.38 12.03
CA HIS A 45 20.26 0.97 12.32
C HIS A 45 21.29 0.08 11.61
N SER A 46 21.20 -1.22 11.86
CA SER A 46 21.87 -2.23 11.06
C SER A 46 20.98 -3.44 10.84
N VAL A 47 21.26 -4.18 9.78
CA VAL A 47 20.63 -5.46 9.46
C VAL A 47 21.67 -6.40 8.86
N THR A 48 21.52 -7.70 9.08
CA THR A 48 22.29 -8.71 8.37
C THR A 48 21.42 -9.33 7.28
N ILE A 49 21.84 -9.20 6.03
CA ILE A 49 21.18 -9.75 4.83
C ILE A 49 22.21 -10.66 4.15
N ASP A 50 21.88 -11.92 3.94
CA ASP A 50 22.75 -12.93 3.30
C ASP A 50 24.18 -13.00 3.88
N GLY A 51 24.30 -12.82 5.20
CA GLY A 51 25.58 -12.86 5.91
C GLY A 51 26.35 -11.53 5.90
N HIS A 52 25.87 -10.52 5.18
CA HIS A 52 26.46 -9.18 5.13
C HIS A 52 25.74 -8.23 6.08
N THR A 53 26.48 -7.63 7.01
CA THR A 53 25.94 -6.60 7.91
C THR A 53 25.98 -5.24 7.22
N ILE A 54 24.80 -4.67 7.00
CA ILE A 54 24.60 -3.36 6.38
C ILE A 54 24.20 -2.38 7.47
N ARG A 55 24.98 -1.31 7.62
CA ARG A 55 24.62 -0.14 8.45
C ARG A 55 23.87 0.84 7.57
N TYR A 56 22.75 1.35 8.06
CA TYR A 56 21.91 2.23 7.25
C TYR A 56 21.21 3.29 8.09
N THR A 57 20.91 4.40 7.43
CA THR A 57 20.03 5.44 7.94
C THR A 57 18.62 5.24 7.39
N ALA A 58 17.64 5.04 8.29
CA ALA A 58 16.22 5.05 7.97
C ALA A 58 15.64 6.46 8.11
N THR A 59 15.02 6.98 7.06
CA THR A 59 14.34 8.28 7.04
C THR A 59 12.85 8.08 6.77
N ALA A 60 11.98 8.43 7.71
CA ALA A 60 10.54 8.49 7.49
C ALA A 60 10.10 9.96 7.39
N GLY A 61 9.37 10.33 6.35
CA GLY A 61 9.00 11.73 6.18
C GLY A 61 7.94 11.98 5.12
N THR A 62 7.68 13.26 4.87
CA THR A 62 6.73 13.73 3.87
C THR A 62 7.34 14.78 2.94
N ILE A 63 6.92 14.75 1.68
CA ILE A 63 7.23 15.76 0.65
C ILE A 63 5.94 16.41 0.18
N LEU A 64 5.94 17.73 0.00
CA LEU A 64 4.81 18.49 -0.52
C LEU A 64 4.83 18.51 -2.05
N LEU A 65 3.76 18.02 -2.65
CA LEU A 65 3.48 18.28 -4.06
C LEU A 65 2.84 19.64 -4.20
N ARG A 66 3.30 20.43 -5.17
CA ARG A 66 2.84 21.79 -5.41
C ARG A 66 2.33 21.95 -6.84
N ASN A 67 1.37 22.85 -7.03
CA ASN A 67 0.93 23.25 -8.37
C ASN A 67 1.87 24.30 -8.98
N LYS A 68 1.58 24.72 -10.21
CA LYS A 68 2.31 25.77 -10.94
C LYS A 68 2.39 27.12 -10.21
N ASP A 69 1.44 27.40 -9.31
CA ASP A 69 1.36 28.62 -8.50
C ASP A 69 2.05 28.43 -7.14
N ASN A 70 2.85 27.37 -6.99
CA ASN A 70 3.61 26.98 -5.80
C ASN A 70 2.74 26.65 -4.56
N GLN A 71 1.44 26.41 -4.75
CA GLN A 71 0.51 26.05 -3.67
C GLN A 71 0.56 24.55 -3.39
N PRO A 72 0.60 24.11 -2.12
CA PRO A 72 0.61 22.69 -1.78
C PRO A 72 -0.72 22.02 -2.14
N ILE A 73 -0.65 20.97 -2.96
CA ILE A 73 -1.82 20.21 -3.43
C ILE A 73 -1.89 18.81 -2.83
N ALA A 74 -0.79 18.25 -2.34
CA ALA A 74 -0.75 16.99 -1.61
C ALA A 74 0.52 16.89 -0.74
N SER A 75 0.50 15.96 0.23
CA SER A 75 1.66 15.50 0.99
C SER A 75 1.87 14.02 0.72
N MET A 76 3.03 13.64 0.21
CA MET A 76 3.42 12.26 -0.03
C MET A 76 4.33 11.76 1.08
N PHE A 77 3.93 10.69 1.74
CA PHE A 77 4.74 10.01 2.74
C PHE A 77 5.72 9.03 2.08
N TYR A 78 6.91 8.94 2.66
CA TYR A 78 7.92 7.97 2.27
C TYR A 78 8.67 7.41 3.48
N VAL A 79 9.25 6.22 3.29
CA VAL A 79 10.33 5.69 4.13
C VAL A 79 11.50 5.34 3.24
N ALA A 80 12.66 5.94 3.51
CA ALA A 80 13.91 5.68 2.81
C ALA A 80 14.89 4.90 3.71
N TYR A 81 15.64 3.99 3.10
CA TYR A 81 16.75 3.26 3.71
C TYR A 81 18.00 3.47 2.87
N THR A 82 18.99 4.14 3.44
CA THR A 82 20.24 4.52 2.77
C THR A 82 21.39 3.82 3.45
N GLU A 83 22.19 3.05 2.70
CA GLU A 83 23.38 2.42 3.26
C GLU A 83 24.43 3.47 3.63
N ASP A 84 24.98 3.34 4.84
CA ASP A 84 25.98 4.25 5.36
C ASP A 84 27.39 3.83 4.91
N GLY A 85 28.24 4.79 4.53
CA GLY A 85 29.64 4.54 4.23
C GLY A 85 29.93 4.02 2.82
N VAL A 86 28.99 4.12 1.90
CA VAL A 86 29.21 3.79 0.48
C VAL A 86 30.23 4.75 -0.14
N HIS A 87 31.37 4.22 -0.58
CA HIS A 87 32.46 5.01 -1.17
C HIS A 87 32.22 5.40 -2.63
N ASN A 88 31.53 4.55 -3.40
CA ASN A 88 31.25 4.80 -4.81
C ASN A 88 29.74 4.78 -5.06
N LEU A 89 29.12 5.96 -5.00
CA LEU A 89 27.69 6.14 -5.25
C LEU A 89 27.28 5.81 -6.69
N ALA A 90 28.21 5.82 -7.66
CA ALA A 90 27.88 5.46 -9.05
C ALA A 90 27.51 3.98 -9.21
N HIS A 91 27.90 3.11 -8.27
CA HIS A 91 27.51 1.70 -8.24
C HIS A 91 26.38 1.42 -7.25
N ARG A 92 25.81 2.45 -6.63
CA ARG A 92 24.74 2.31 -5.65
C ARG A 92 23.45 2.95 -6.19
N PRO A 93 22.61 2.19 -6.93
CA PRO A 93 21.36 2.71 -7.44
C PRO A 93 20.36 2.98 -6.30
N VAL A 94 19.34 3.78 -6.62
CA VAL A 94 18.18 4.01 -5.75
C VAL A 94 16.97 3.32 -6.35
N THR A 95 16.35 2.43 -5.59
CA THR A 95 15.14 1.71 -5.99
C THR A 95 13.91 2.37 -5.35
N PHE A 96 12.99 2.84 -6.18
CA PHE A 96 11.70 3.37 -5.75
C PHE A 96 10.65 2.26 -5.74
N LEU A 97 9.99 2.06 -4.60
CA LEU A 97 9.00 1.02 -4.40
C LEU A 97 7.66 1.63 -4.01
N TYR A 98 6.60 1.16 -4.66
CA TYR A 98 5.23 1.52 -4.33
C TYR A 98 4.34 0.29 -4.44
N ASN A 99 3.34 0.20 -3.57
CA ASN A 99 2.40 -0.91 -3.63
C ASN A 99 1.33 -0.71 -4.72
N GLY A 100 0.71 -1.81 -5.14
CA GLY A 100 -0.31 -1.84 -6.19
C GLY A 100 -1.75 -1.73 -5.68
N GLY A 101 -2.69 -2.24 -6.49
CA GLY A 101 -4.13 -2.18 -6.22
C GLY A 101 -4.76 -0.89 -6.71
N PRO A 102 -5.79 -0.40 -6.03
CA PRO A 102 -5.76 1.03 -5.68
C PRO A 102 -6.06 1.22 -4.19
N GLY A 103 -5.38 2.18 -3.56
CA GLY A 103 -5.63 2.53 -2.16
C GLY A 103 -4.71 1.86 -1.13
N ALA A 104 -3.86 0.90 -1.53
CA ALA A 104 -2.99 0.18 -0.62
C ALA A 104 -1.68 0.95 -0.36
N ALA A 105 -1.26 1.00 0.91
CA ALA A 105 -0.03 1.64 1.33
C ALA A 105 1.20 0.78 1.01
N SER A 106 2.36 1.43 0.90
CA SER A 106 3.64 0.78 0.58
C SER A 106 4.28 0.06 1.75
N ASN A 107 3.76 0.25 2.96
CA ASN A 107 4.15 -0.53 4.13
C ASN A 107 3.92 -2.05 3.94
N TRP A 108 2.98 -2.45 3.09
CA TRP A 108 2.73 -3.86 2.76
C TRP A 108 3.92 -4.55 2.13
N ILE A 109 4.57 -3.92 1.15
CA ILE A 109 5.76 -4.50 0.50
C ILE A 109 7.03 -4.21 1.30
N GLN A 110 7.06 -3.10 2.03
CA GLN A 110 8.14 -2.75 2.95
C GLN A 110 8.28 -3.79 4.06
N MET A 111 7.22 -4.01 4.84
CA MET A 111 7.20 -4.94 5.97
C MET A 111 6.82 -6.37 5.56
N GLY A 112 6.42 -6.57 4.30
CA GLY A 112 6.17 -7.89 3.71
C GLY A 112 7.44 -8.59 3.22
N GLY A 113 8.54 -7.86 3.02
CA GLY A 113 9.83 -8.49 2.74
C GLY A 113 10.86 -7.66 1.96
N LEU A 114 10.49 -6.55 1.31
CA LEU A 114 11.48 -5.80 0.52
C LEU A 114 12.29 -4.81 1.36
N GLY A 115 11.76 -4.40 2.51
CA GLY A 115 12.50 -3.59 3.48
C GLY A 115 13.50 -4.40 4.31
N PRO A 116 14.32 -3.75 5.16
CA PRO A 116 15.36 -4.43 5.94
C PRO A 116 14.80 -5.48 6.92
N TYR A 117 13.59 -5.25 7.41
CA TYR A 117 12.88 -6.13 8.32
C TYR A 117 11.49 -6.43 7.79
N ARG A 118 10.99 -7.62 8.12
CA ARG A 118 9.64 -8.07 7.78
C ARG A 118 8.88 -8.54 9.00
N VAL A 119 7.56 -8.49 8.92
CA VAL A 119 6.68 -9.13 9.89
C VAL A 119 6.57 -10.61 9.55
N ASN A 120 6.68 -11.47 10.57
CA ASN A 120 6.40 -12.89 10.39
C ASN A 120 4.90 -13.09 10.20
N MET A 121 4.51 -13.55 9.01
CA MET A 121 3.13 -13.85 8.66
C MET A 121 2.97 -15.34 8.40
N THR A 122 1.78 -15.88 8.68
CA THR A 122 1.42 -17.25 8.30
C THR A 122 1.38 -17.35 6.77
N ASN A 123 2.04 -18.35 6.20
CA ASN A 123 1.97 -18.58 4.76
C ASN A 123 0.59 -19.10 4.36
N GLY A 124 -0.15 -18.34 3.53
CA GLY A 124 -1.44 -18.77 2.97
C GLY A 124 -2.58 -18.90 3.99
N GLY A 125 -2.44 -18.34 5.19
CA GLY A 125 -3.44 -18.42 6.25
C GLY A 125 -3.50 -17.19 7.16
N PRO A 126 -4.45 -17.13 8.09
CA PRO A 126 -4.54 -16.03 9.05
C PRO A 126 -3.26 -15.93 9.88
N THR A 127 -2.72 -14.72 9.98
CA THR A 127 -1.68 -14.42 10.97
C THR A 127 -2.33 -14.25 12.34
N PRO A 128 -1.81 -14.89 13.42
CA PRO A 128 -2.34 -14.72 14.78
C PRO A 128 -2.39 -13.25 15.20
N PRO A 129 -3.24 -12.88 16.17
CA PRO A 129 -3.24 -11.53 16.72
C PRO A 129 -1.91 -11.19 17.39
N ALA A 130 -1.69 -9.90 17.67
CA ALA A 130 -0.50 -9.40 18.35
C ALA A 130 -0.22 -10.17 19.68
N PRO A 131 1.06 -10.31 20.08
CA PRO A 131 2.24 -9.61 19.58
C PRO A 131 2.83 -10.20 18.28
N TYR A 132 3.17 -9.32 17.33
CA TYR A 132 3.82 -9.72 16.07
C TYR A 132 5.34 -9.79 16.23
N SER A 133 5.96 -10.79 15.61
CA SER A 133 7.43 -10.88 15.52
C SER A 133 7.96 -10.22 14.25
N ILE A 134 9.08 -9.52 14.38
CA ILE A 134 9.79 -8.87 13.28
C ILE A 134 11.15 -9.54 13.14
N THR A 135 11.53 -9.90 11.91
CA THR A 135 12.82 -10.54 11.61
C THR A 135 13.53 -9.84 10.46
N PRO A 136 14.88 -9.91 10.36
CA PRO A 136 15.58 -9.47 9.17
C PRO A 136 14.99 -10.09 7.91
N SER A 137 14.89 -9.29 6.85
CA SER A 137 14.36 -9.77 5.59
C SER A 137 15.46 -10.19 4.64
N HIS A 138 15.54 -11.50 4.37
CA HIS A 138 16.43 -12.07 3.35
C HIS A 138 16.06 -11.66 1.91
N ASN A 139 14.85 -11.13 1.70
CA ASN A 139 14.40 -10.64 0.39
C ASN A 139 14.61 -9.13 0.22
N SER A 140 15.30 -8.48 1.15
CA SER A 140 15.53 -7.04 1.05
C SER A 140 16.51 -6.73 -0.06
N LEU A 141 16.21 -5.69 -0.83
CA LEU A 141 17.07 -5.16 -1.90
C LEU A 141 18.13 -4.18 -1.38
N LEU A 142 18.27 -4.04 -0.06
CA LEU A 142 19.19 -3.07 0.57
C LEU A 142 20.66 -3.50 0.43
N ASN A 143 20.95 -4.75 0.11
CA ASN A 143 22.29 -5.21 -0.29
C ASN A 143 22.75 -4.58 -1.62
N ASP A 144 21.81 -4.31 -2.54
CA ASP A 144 22.13 -3.88 -3.90
C ASP A 144 21.80 -2.40 -4.17
N SER A 145 20.88 -1.81 -3.42
CA SER A 145 20.38 -0.45 -3.68
C SER A 145 19.87 0.25 -2.43
N ASP A 146 19.86 1.58 -2.44
CA ASP A 146 19.08 2.33 -1.46
C ASP A 146 17.60 2.25 -1.79
N LEU A 147 16.75 2.17 -0.78
CA LEU A 147 15.33 1.88 -0.97
C LEU A 147 14.50 3.09 -0.60
N VAL A 148 13.51 3.44 -1.42
CA VAL A 148 12.52 4.48 -1.11
C VAL A 148 11.12 3.94 -1.32
N PHE A 149 10.43 3.66 -0.21
CA PHE A 149 9.03 3.25 -0.21
C PHE A 149 8.15 4.48 -0.21
N ILE A 150 7.26 4.61 -1.20
CA ILE A 150 6.42 5.80 -1.41
C ILE A 150 4.95 5.42 -1.34
N ASP A 151 4.18 6.14 -0.53
CA ASP A 151 2.72 6.03 -0.52
C ASP A 151 2.12 6.94 -1.61
N ALA A 152 1.26 6.37 -2.47
CA ALA A 152 0.46 7.17 -3.40
C ALA A 152 -0.45 8.16 -2.64
N VAL A 153 -0.85 9.26 -3.29
CA VAL A 153 -1.72 10.25 -2.66
C VAL A 153 -3.05 9.59 -2.24
N GLY A 154 -3.40 9.72 -0.97
CA GLY A 154 -4.60 9.11 -0.38
C GLY A 154 -4.39 7.72 0.22
N THR A 155 -3.21 7.11 0.08
CA THR A 155 -2.87 5.82 0.71
C THR A 155 -1.99 6.03 1.94
N GLY A 156 -2.04 5.11 2.90
CA GLY A 156 -1.14 5.10 4.06
C GLY A 156 -1.11 6.44 4.80
N TYR A 157 0.05 7.09 4.84
CA TYR A 157 0.22 8.40 5.47
C TYR A 157 0.18 9.59 4.51
N SER A 158 0.09 9.35 3.19
CA SER A 158 -0.07 10.42 2.19
C SER A 158 -1.47 11.04 2.24
N ARG A 159 -1.57 12.35 2.01
CA ARG A 159 -2.82 13.13 2.11
C ARG A 159 -2.96 14.08 0.92
N SER A 160 -4.17 14.19 0.37
CA SER A 160 -4.51 15.21 -0.62
C SER A 160 -4.95 16.51 0.07
N SER A 161 -4.78 17.64 -0.61
CA SER A 161 -5.36 18.92 -0.18
C SER A 161 -6.79 19.08 -0.66
N ALA A 162 -7.55 19.99 -0.06
CA ALA A 162 -8.85 20.42 -0.58
C ALA A 162 -8.77 21.07 -1.97
N ARG A 163 -7.59 21.51 -2.38
CA ARG A 163 -7.31 22.15 -3.66
C ARG A 163 -6.75 21.14 -4.68
N ALA A 164 -6.69 19.86 -4.33
CA ALA A 164 -6.22 18.82 -5.23
C ALA A 164 -7.22 18.68 -6.40
N PRO A 165 -6.76 18.62 -7.65
CA PRO A 165 -7.64 18.30 -8.76
C PRO A 165 -8.29 16.93 -8.53
N ALA A 166 -9.55 16.76 -8.96
CA ALA A 166 -10.34 15.55 -8.71
C ALA A 166 -9.66 14.23 -9.12
N ARG A 167 -8.66 14.28 -10.02
CA ARG A 167 -7.86 13.13 -10.46
C ARG A 167 -6.82 12.64 -9.45
N CYS A 168 -6.51 13.39 -8.39
CA CYS A 168 -5.65 12.90 -7.30
C CYS A 168 -6.31 11.77 -6.48
N SER A 169 -7.61 11.54 -6.63
CA SER A 169 -8.38 10.48 -5.92
C SER A 169 -8.42 9.14 -6.69
N GLY A 170 -7.86 9.08 -7.91
CA GLY A 170 -8.00 7.90 -8.78
C GLY A 170 -6.92 7.76 -9.85
N ALA A 171 -5.71 8.28 -9.61
CA ALA A 171 -4.61 8.14 -10.54
C ALA A 171 -4.12 6.69 -10.58
N SER A 172 -4.59 5.92 -11.55
CA SER A 172 -3.85 4.76 -12.05
C SER A 172 -2.55 5.29 -12.64
N ILE A 173 -1.43 4.93 -12.00
CA ILE A 173 -0.10 5.11 -12.57
C ILE A 173 -0.06 4.20 -13.80
N ARG A 174 -0.19 4.79 -14.99
CA ARG A 174 0.28 4.12 -16.21
C ARG A 174 1.77 4.41 -16.31
N MET A 175 2.57 3.38 -16.05
CA MET A 175 3.96 3.31 -16.50
C MET A 175 4.01 3.31 -18.03
#